data_AF-A0A832CLV1-F1
#
_entry.id   AF-A0A832CLV1-F1
#
_cell.length_a   1.000
_cell.length_b   1.000
_cell.length_c   1.000
_cell.angle_alpha   90.00
_cell.angle_beta   90.00
_cell.angle_gamma   90.00
#
_symmetry.space_group_name_H-M   'P 1'
#
loop_
_entity.id
_entity.type
_entity.pdbx_description
1 polymer ?
#
loop_
_entity_poly.entity_id
_entity_poly.type
_entity_poly.pdbx_seq_one_letter_code
_entity_poly.pdbx_strand_id
1 'polypeptide(L)'
;RIDYSSASAKINLALAEVPQFTCFPTPGVGPHHHGTIHIGPSLDYLLRAHDDSQYGRPSREPILEITLPSSLDDSLAPPGHHVMSIFVQYAPYRLSEGSWDEMKDRFADRCLELLAAYAPNLPRAILHRQVLSPLDLERTFRLTGGNIFQGAMTLTQLFSLRPVPGWADHRTPIPGLYLCGAASHPGGGVMGICGRNAAQEILRDLP
;
A
#
# COMPACT_ATOMS: atom_id res chain seq x y z
N ARG A 1 -11.25 -10.90 18.37
CA ARG A 1 -10.49 -11.43 17.21
C ARG A 1 -9.81 -10.24 16.55
N ILE A 2 -8.52 -10.32 16.24
CA ILE A 2 -7.78 -9.23 15.58
C ILE A 2 -8.20 -9.21 14.11
N ASP A 3 -8.57 -8.04 13.59
CA ASP A 3 -8.80 -7.82 12.18
C ASP A 3 -7.46 -7.55 11.49
N TYR A 4 -7.18 -8.33 10.46
CA TYR A 4 -5.99 -8.23 9.62
C TYR A 4 -6.35 -7.87 8.18
N SER A 5 -7.62 -7.62 7.89
CA SER A 5 -8.05 -7.34 6.53
C SER A 5 -7.34 -6.09 5.99
N SER A 6 -6.87 -6.21 4.76
CA SER A 6 -6.36 -5.11 3.95
C SER A 6 -7.40 -4.72 2.92
N ALA A 7 -7.32 -3.46 2.51
CA ALA A 7 -8.04 -2.95 1.37
C ALA A 7 -7.07 -2.43 0.31
N SER A 8 -5.88 -3.03 0.18
CA SER A 8 -4.82 -2.49 -0.68
C SER A 8 -4.21 -3.50 -1.64
N ALA A 9 -4.00 -3.06 -2.87
CA ALA A 9 -3.23 -3.78 -3.89
C ALA A 9 -2.01 -2.93 -4.31
N LYS A 10 -1.05 -3.56 -4.99
CA LYS A 10 0.13 -2.88 -5.52
C LYS A 10 0.34 -3.21 -6.99
N ILE A 11 0.65 -2.21 -7.80
CA ILE A 11 1.01 -2.36 -9.20
C ILE A 11 2.39 -1.72 -9.38
N ASN A 12 3.38 -2.50 -9.80
CA ASN A 12 4.70 -1.99 -10.16
C ASN A 12 4.83 -2.00 -11.68
N LEU A 13 5.33 -0.92 -12.26
CA LEU A 13 5.55 -0.79 -13.70
C LEU A 13 7.02 -0.49 -13.98
N ALA A 14 7.55 -1.12 -15.02
CA ALA A 14 8.74 -0.63 -15.72
C ALA A 14 8.27 0.18 -16.93
N LEU A 15 8.82 1.38 -17.09
CA LEU A 15 8.39 2.36 -18.09
C LEU A 15 9.53 2.76 -19.03
N ALA A 16 9.20 2.99 -20.29
CA ALA A 16 10.08 3.54 -21.32
C ALA A 16 10.19 5.07 -21.27
N GLU A 17 9.24 5.73 -20.62
CA GLU A 17 9.19 7.18 -20.40
C GLU A 17 8.30 7.47 -19.18
N VAL A 18 8.45 8.64 -18.55
CA VAL A 18 7.56 9.03 -17.44
C VAL A 18 6.14 9.31 -17.93
N PRO A 19 5.12 9.14 -17.06
CA PRO A 19 3.75 9.56 -17.36
C PRO A 19 3.68 11.07 -17.65
N GLN A 20 2.95 11.45 -18.69
CA GLN A 20 2.79 12.84 -19.12
C GLN A 20 1.43 13.37 -18.69
N PHE A 21 1.38 13.99 -17.52
CA PHE A 21 0.13 14.50 -16.95
C PHE A 21 -0.39 15.72 -17.71
N THR A 22 -1.65 15.67 -18.12
CA THR A 22 -2.30 16.74 -18.92
C THR A 22 -2.43 18.06 -18.18
N CYS A 23 -2.52 18.03 -16.85
CA CYS A 23 -2.62 19.23 -16.02
C CYS A 23 -1.29 19.97 -15.85
N PHE A 24 -0.14 19.30 -16.07
CA PHE A 24 1.18 19.89 -15.92
C PHE A 24 2.23 19.15 -16.77
N PRO A 25 2.18 19.32 -18.11
CA PRO A 25 3.04 18.56 -19.03
C PRO A 25 4.51 18.97 -18.91
N THR A 26 5.42 18.00 -18.94
CA THR A 26 6.88 18.25 -18.86
C THR A 26 7.64 17.38 -19.87
N PRO A 27 8.70 17.89 -20.54
CA PRO A 27 9.42 17.13 -21.58
C PRO A 27 10.20 15.91 -21.06
N GLY A 28 10.18 15.65 -19.75
CA GLY A 28 10.81 14.51 -19.08
C GLY A 28 10.39 14.50 -17.61
N VAL A 29 11.29 14.01 -16.74
CA VAL A 29 11.11 14.09 -15.28
C VAL A 29 10.91 15.54 -14.86
N GLY A 30 9.94 15.77 -13.97
CA GLY A 30 9.54 17.10 -13.51
C GLY A 30 9.26 17.08 -12.02
N PRO A 31 9.04 18.25 -11.37
CA PRO A 31 8.90 18.33 -9.92
C PRO A 31 7.80 17.43 -9.33
N HIS A 32 6.71 17.23 -10.07
CA HIS A 32 5.59 16.35 -9.67
C HIS A 32 5.98 14.87 -9.63
N HIS A 33 6.97 14.45 -10.42
CA HIS A 33 7.49 13.08 -10.42
C HIS A 33 8.39 12.77 -9.21
N HIS A 34 8.89 13.79 -8.51
CA HIS A 34 9.74 13.64 -7.32
C HIS A 34 8.95 13.40 -6.03
N GLY A 35 7.63 13.61 -6.05
CA GLY A 35 6.75 13.43 -4.90
C GLY A 35 5.82 12.22 -5.05
N THR A 36 4.76 12.22 -4.24
CA THR A 36 3.66 11.26 -4.36
C THR A 36 2.51 11.90 -5.13
N ILE A 37 2.09 11.26 -6.21
CA ILE A 37 0.95 11.67 -7.03
C ILE A 37 -0.28 10.92 -6.56
N HIS A 38 -1.39 11.63 -6.34
CA HIS A 38 -2.64 11.05 -5.84
C HIS A 38 -3.77 11.24 -6.84
N ILE A 39 -4.48 10.17 -7.16
CA ILE A 39 -5.73 10.23 -7.91
C ILE A 39 -6.89 9.88 -6.97
N GLY A 40 -7.70 10.89 -6.66
CA GLY A 40 -8.82 10.84 -5.74
C GLY A 40 -9.54 12.19 -5.74
N PRO A 41 -10.25 12.55 -6.83
CA PRO A 41 -10.61 13.93 -7.15
C PRO A 41 -11.62 14.60 -6.20
N SER A 42 -12.38 13.84 -5.41
CA SER A 42 -13.39 14.42 -4.50
C SER A 42 -13.74 13.49 -3.35
N LEU A 43 -14.34 14.04 -2.29
CA LEU A 43 -14.84 13.23 -1.18
C LEU A 43 -15.84 12.16 -1.64
N ASP A 44 -16.76 12.51 -2.55
CA ASP A 44 -17.74 11.56 -3.08
C ASP A 44 -17.07 10.40 -3.82
N TYR A 45 -15.96 10.67 -4.52
CA TYR A 45 -15.15 9.63 -5.15
C TYR A 45 -14.60 8.66 -4.10
N LEU A 46 -14.02 9.19 -3.02
CA LEU A 46 -13.47 8.39 -1.92
C LEU A 46 -14.55 7.55 -1.24
N LEU A 47 -15.74 8.13 -1.00
CA LEU A 47 -16.86 7.43 -0.38
C LEU A 47 -17.38 6.29 -1.26
N ARG A 48 -17.57 6.52 -2.58
CA ARG A 48 -17.97 5.46 -3.50
C ARG A 48 -16.95 4.32 -3.57
N ALA A 49 -15.68 4.67 -3.59
CA ALA A 49 -14.60 3.68 -3.62
C ALA A 49 -14.55 2.84 -2.33
N HIS A 50 -14.74 3.51 -1.19
CA HIS A 50 -14.89 2.85 0.10
C HIS A 50 -16.09 1.91 0.13
N ASP A 51 -17.26 2.36 -0.33
CA ASP A 51 -18.49 1.56 -0.34
C ASP A 51 -18.34 0.29 -1.17
N ASP A 52 -17.73 0.37 -2.37
CA ASP A 52 -17.41 -0.82 -3.16
C ASP A 52 -16.61 -1.84 -2.35
N SER A 53 -15.54 -1.39 -1.68
CA SER A 53 -14.70 -2.25 -0.84
C SER A 53 -15.44 -2.83 0.37
N GLN A 54 -16.33 -2.06 1.02
CA GLN A 54 -17.14 -2.54 2.15
C GLN A 54 -18.07 -3.69 1.72
N TYR A 55 -18.60 -3.65 0.50
CA TYR A 55 -19.42 -4.72 -0.07
C TYR A 55 -18.58 -5.85 -0.70
N GLY A 56 -17.26 -5.90 -0.44
CA GLY A 56 -16.37 -6.95 -0.94
C GLY A 56 -16.06 -6.84 -2.43
N ARG A 57 -16.27 -5.68 -3.06
CA ARG A 57 -16.01 -5.45 -4.48
C ARG A 57 -14.73 -4.62 -4.63
N PRO A 58 -13.80 -4.97 -5.53
CA PRO A 58 -12.70 -4.08 -5.87
C PRO A 58 -13.25 -2.78 -6.47
N SER A 59 -12.86 -1.64 -5.91
CA SER A 59 -13.42 -0.34 -6.27
C SER A 59 -13.42 -0.10 -7.78
N ARG A 60 -14.52 0.42 -8.32
CA ARG A 60 -14.60 0.85 -9.73
C ARG A 60 -13.74 2.07 -10.00
N GLU A 61 -13.55 2.90 -8.99
CA GLU A 61 -12.82 4.16 -9.02
C GLU A 61 -11.86 4.18 -7.80
N PRO A 62 -10.80 3.36 -7.76
CA PRO A 62 -9.94 3.28 -6.59
C PRO A 62 -9.09 4.54 -6.40
N ILE A 63 -8.63 4.82 -5.17
CA ILE A 63 -7.59 5.83 -4.96
C ILE A 63 -6.26 5.24 -5.43
N LEU A 64 -5.53 6.00 -6.24
CA LEU A 64 -4.19 5.65 -6.68
C LEU A 64 -3.16 6.57 -6.00
N GLU A 65 -2.21 5.98 -5.30
CA GLU A 65 -1.03 6.66 -4.76
C GLU A 65 0.19 6.21 -5.55
N ILE A 66 0.84 7.13 -6.26
CA ILE A 66 1.82 6.81 -7.28
C ILE A 66 3.15 7.46 -6.91
N THR A 67 4.23 6.70 -7.02
CA THR A 67 5.60 7.19 -6.85
C THR A 67 6.48 6.70 -7.98
N LEU A 68 7.46 7.51 -8.35
CA LEU A 68 8.49 7.17 -9.35
C LEU A 68 9.86 7.27 -8.70
N PRO A 69 10.31 6.29 -7.90
CA PRO A 69 11.58 6.39 -7.17
C PRO A 69 12.78 6.63 -8.09
N SER A 70 12.75 6.12 -9.34
CA SER A 70 13.78 6.38 -10.34
C SER A 70 13.84 7.84 -10.85
N SER A 71 12.92 8.70 -10.43
CA SER A 71 13.00 10.15 -10.69
C SER A 71 13.96 10.85 -9.73
N LEU A 72 14.22 10.24 -8.56
CA LEU A 72 15.11 10.75 -7.52
C LEU A 72 16.45 10.01 -7.48
N ASP A 73 16.45 8.73 -7.85
CA ASP A 73 17.63 7.87 -7.85
C ASP A 73 17.73 7.12 -9.19
N ASP A 74 18.64 7.58 -10.05
CA ASP A 74 18.85 7.03 -11.39
C ASP A 74 19.48 5.63 -11.40
N SER A 75 19.97 5.13 -10.26
CA SER A 75 20.51 3.76 -10.15
C SER A 75 19.41 2.69 -10.17
N LEU A 76 18.15 3.08 -9.95
CA LEU A 76 17.01 2.16 -9.86
C LEU A 76 16.47 1.70 -11.21
N ALA A 77 16.91 2.31 -12.31
CA ALA A 77 16.50 1.93 -13.66
C ALA A 77 17.63 2.19 -14.68
N PRO A 78 17.68 1.47 -15.80
CA PRO A 78 18.57 1.81 -16.91
C PRO A 78 18.34 3.25 -17.42
N PRO A 79 19.33 3.90 -18.06
CA PRO A 79 19.16 5.22 -18.64
C PRO A 79 17.93 5.29 -19.57
N GLY A 80 17.13 6.36 -19.40
CA GLY A 80 15.90 6.58 -20.16
C GLY A 80 14.71 5.70 -19.74
N HIS A 81 14.85 4.87 -18.71
CA HIS A 81 13.78 4.01 -18.19
C HIS A 81 13.40 4.43 -16.78
N HIS A 82 12.20 4.07 -16.35
CA HIS A 82 11.69 4.43 -15.03
C HIS A 82 10.96 3.27 -14.36
N VAL A 83 11.01 3.24 -13.02
CA VAL A 83 10.18 2.37 -12.19
C VAL A 83 9.08 3.22 -11.57
N MET A 84 7.84 2.78 -11.71
CA MET A 84 6.67 3.41 -11.10
C MET A 84 5.96 2.41 -10.20
N SER A 85 5.65 2.82 -8.97
CA SER A 85 4.87 2.04 -8.01
C SER A 85 3.53 2.72 -7.80
N ILE A 86 2.45 1.95 -7.92
CA ILE A 86 1.09 2.37 -7.63
C ILE A 86 0.62 1.57 -6.42
N PHE A 87 0.36 2.27 -5.32
CA PHE A 87 -0.38 1.73 -4.19
C PHE A 87 -1.87 2.05 -4.39
N VAL A 88 -2.68 1.01 -4.47
CA VAL A 88 -4.10 1.11 -4.82
C VAL A 88 -4.91 0.86 -3.55
N GLN A 89 -5.76 1.81 -3.17
CA GLN A 89 -6.70 1.62 -2.07
C GLN A 89 -8.04 1.07 -2.56
N TYR A 90 -8.80 0.50 -1.63
CA TYR A 90 -10.14 -0.09 -1.84
C TYR A 90 -10.15 -1.35 -2.71
N ALA A 91 -9.17 -2.21 -2.47
CA ALA A 91 -9.05 -3.58 -2.96
C ALA A 91 -9.23 -4.57 -1.78
N PRO A 92 -10.47 -4.97 -1.43
CA PRO A 92 -10.72 -5.77 -0.23
C PRO A 92 -10.06 -7.15 -0.31
N TYR A 93 -9.50 -7.63 0.80
CA TYR A 93 -8.86 -8.95 0.85
C TYR A 93 -9.78 -10.09 0.43
N ARG A 94 -11.03 -10.11 0.94
CA ARG A 94 -12.05 -11.07 0.56
C ARG A 94 -13.02 -10.43 -0.42
N LEU A 95 -13.14 -11.05 -1.60
CA LEU A 95 -14.12 -10.65 -2.59
C LEU A 95 -15.50 -11.23 -2.25
N SER A 96 -16.56 -10.49 -2.57
CA SER A 96 -17.94 -11.01 -2.51
C SER A 96 -18.21 -12.04 -3.60
N GLU A 97 -17.54 -11.90 -4.75
CA GLU A 97 -17.63 -12.80 -5.90
C GLU A 97 -16.24 -13.07 -6.49
N GLY A 98 -15.96 -14.33 -6.84
CA GLY A 98 -14.71 -14.77 -7.46
C GLY A 98 -13.48 -14.69 -6.55
N SER A 99 -12.30 -14.71 -7.15
CA SER A 99 -11.02 -14.68 -6.44
C SER A 99 -10.05 -13.64 -7.00
N TRP A 100 -9.09 -13.20 -6.17
CA TRP A 100 -8.01 -12.32 -6.62
C TRP A 100 -7.11 -12.99 -7.67
N ASP A 101 -6.98 -14.32 -7.64
CA ASP A 101 -6.22 -15.09 -8.64
C ASP A 101 -6.81 -14.90 -10.06
N GLU A 102 -8.12 -14.64 -10.18
CA GLU A 102 -8.82 -14.43 -11.46
C GLU A 102 -9.07 -12.95 -11.80
N MET A 103 -9.10 -12.07 -10.79
CA MET A 103 -9.56 -10.68 -10.94
C MET A 103 -8.41 -9.66 -10.98
N LYS A 104 -7.23 -9.98 -10.41
CA LYS A 104 -6.19 -8.97 -10.16
C LYS A 104 -5.73 -8.22 -11.41
N ASP A 105 -5.56 -8.92 -12.53
CA ASP A 105 -5.13 -8.30 -13.79
C ASP A 105 -6.20 -7.35 -14.33
N ARG A 106 -7.48 -7.74 -14.31
CA ARG A 106 -8.59 -6.87 -14.74
C ARG A 106 -8.74 -5.64 -13.83
N PHE A 107 -8.49 -5.81 -12.53
CA PHE A 107 -8.48 -4.67 -11.60
C PHE A 107 -7.29 -3.73 -11.86
N ALA A 108 -6.12 -4.28 -12.19
CA ALA A 108 -4.97 -3.48 -12.58
C ALA A 108 -5.20 -2.73 -13.89
N ASP A 109 -5.79 -3.38 -14.90
CA ASP A 109 -6.17 -2.74 -16.18
C ASP A 109 -7.05 -1.51 -15.92
N ARG A 110 -8.08 -1.65 -15.08
CA ARG A 110 -8.95 -0.54 -14.67
C ARG A 110 -8.17 0.62 -14.01
N CYS A 111 -7.22 0.30 -13.12
CA CYS A 111 -6.39 1.32 -12.47
C CYS A 111 -5.53 2.08 -13.49
N LEU A 112 -4.96 1.36 -14.46
CA LEU A 112 -4.13 1.94 -15.51
C LEU A 112 -4.95 2.75 -16.52
N GLU A 113 -6.15 2.31 -16.87
CA GLU A 113 -7.11 3.05 -17.69
C GLU A 113 -7.51 4.38 -17.01
N LEU A 114 -7.80 4.32 -15.70
CA LEU A 114 -8.13 5.50 -14.92
C LEU A 114 -6.95 6.48 -14.87
N LEU A 115 -5.73 5.98 -14.64
CA LEU A 115 -4.53 6.81 -14.65
C LEU A 115 -4.24 7.39 -16.04
N ALA A 116 -4.50 6.63 -17.11
CA ALA A 116 -4.31 7.08 -18.48
C ALA A 116 -5.23 8.25 -18.88
N ALA A 117 -6.38 8.43 -18.21
CA ALA A 117 -7.20 9.63 -18.38
C ALA A 117 -6.46 10.92 -17.95
N TYR A 118 -5.53 10.81 -17.00
CA TYR A 118 -4.68 11.92 -16.54
C TYR A 118 -3.32 11.95 -17.26
N ALA A 119 -2.77 10.79 -17.62
CA ALA A 119 -1.51 10.64 -18.35
C ALA A 119 -1.66 9.75 -19.60
N PRO A 120 -2.16 10.30 -20.73
CA PRO A 120 -2.55 9.51 -21.91
C PRO A 120 -1.44 8.70 -22.58
N ASN A 121 -0.17 9.05 -22.36
CA ASN A 121 0.96 8.28 -22.90
C ASN A 121 1.22 6.98 -22.14
N LEU A 122 0.73 6.85 -20.90
CA LEU A 122 1.07 5.76 -19.99
C LEU A 122 0.89 4.35 -20.60
N PRO A 123 -0.21 4.02 -21.29
CA PRO A 123 -0.38 2.68 -21.85
C PRO A 123 0.72 2.27 -22.83
N ARG A 124 1.28 3.24 -23.57
CA ARG A 124 2.39 3.00 -24.50
C ARG A 124 3.76 2.99 -23.82
N ALA A 125 3.87 3.65 -22.67
CA ALA A 125 5.11 3.72 -21.90
C ALA A 125 5.39 2.43 -21.10
N ILE A 126 4.37 1.60 -20.84
CA ILE A 126 4.53 0.39 -20.02
C ILE A 126 5.31 -0.70 -20.78
N LEU A 127 6.47 -1.08 -20.23
CA LEU A 127 7.30 -2.18 -20.72
C LEU A 127 7.00 -3.49 -19.98
N HIS A 128 6.76 -3.40 -18.68
CA HIS A 128 6.44 -4.55 -17.84
C HIS A 128 5.53 -4.11 -16.69
N ARG A 129 4.71 -5.04 -16.21
CA ARG A 129 3.88 -4.84 -15.03
C ARG A 129 3.95 -6.03 -14.08
N GLN A 130 3.96 -5.75 -12.79
CA GLN A 130 3.75 -6.72 -11.72
C GLN A 130 2.54 -6.27 -10.89
N VAL A 131 1.58 -7.15 -10.72
CA VAL A 131 0.37 -6.91 -9.93
C VAL A 131 0.39 -7.79 -8.69
N LEU A 132 0.24 -7.17 -7.52
CA LEU A 132 0.17 -7.83 -6.22
C LEU A 132 -1.17 -7.49 -5.58
N SER A 133 -2.09 -8.45 -5.59
CA SER A 133 -3.35 -8.38 -4.84
C SER A 133 -3.10 -8.51 -3.33
N PRO A 134 -4.09 -8.18 -2.46
CA PRO A 134 -4.00 -8.49 -1.03
C PRO A 134 -3.64 -9.96 -0.75
N LEU A 135 -4.13 -10.89 -1.57
CA LEU A 135 -3.82 -12.32 -1.46
C LEU A 135 -2.37 -12.64 -1.84
N ASP A 136 -1.84 -11.99 -2.89
CA ASP A 136 -0.43 -12.13 -3.28
C ASP A 136 0.50 -11.56 -2.19
N LEU A 137 0.12 -10.44 -1.58
CA LEU A 137 0.86 -9.82 -0.47
C LEU A 137 0.97 -10.77 0.73
N GLU A 138 -0.13 -11.45 1.07
CA GLU A 138 -0.12 -12.47 2.12
C GLU A 138 0.78 -13.66 1.75
N ARG A 139 0.61 -14.22 0.55
CA ARG A 139 1.36 -15.42 0.12
C ARG A 139 2.86 -15.15 0.03
N THR A 140 3.25 -14.00 -0.50
CA THR A 140 4.64 -13.65 -0.78
C THR A 140 5.37 -13.13 0.45
N PHE A 141 4.75 -12.22 1.19
CA PHE A 141 5.42 -11.50 2.30
C PHE A 141 4.95 -11.97 3.67
N ARG A 142 4.06 -12.97 3.74
CA ARG A 142 3.46 -13.47 4.99
C ARG A 142 2.71 -12.38 5.76
N LEU A 143 2.11 -11.45 5.02
CA LEU A 143 1.25 -10.40 5.56
C LEU A 143 -0.18 -10.94 5.68
N THR A 144 -0.52 -11.54 6.82
CA THR A 144 -1.89 -12.01 7.08
C THR A 144 -2.94 -10.95 6.72
N GLY A 145 -3.95 -11.34 5.94
CA GLY A 145 -4.99 -10.47 5.41
C GLY A 145 -4.52 -9.44 4.38
N GLY A 146 -3.27 -9.55 3.90
CA GLY A 146 -2.64 -8.63 2.95
C GLY A 146 -2.30 -7.25 3.53
N ASN A 147 -2.33 -7.09 4.86
CA ASN A 147 -2.28 -5.76 5.50
C ASN A 147 -0.84 -5.41 5.90
N ILE A 148 -0.29 -4.38 5.26
CA ILE A 148 1.08 -3.89 5.48
C ILE A 148 1.29 -3.33 6.90
N PHE A 149 0.22 -2.93 7.58
CA PHE A 149 0.25 -2.53 8.99
C PHE A 149 0.21 -3.74 9.93
N GLN A 150 0.09 -4.98 9.43
CA GLN A 150 0.00 -6.21 10.22
C GLN A 150 -1.12 -6.17 11.27
N GLY A 151 -2.27 -5.64 10.86
CA GLY A 151 -3.45 -5.44 11.69
C GLY A 151 -4.15 -4.15 11.30
N ALA A 152 -5.47 -4.18 11.23
CA ALA A 152 -6.29 -3.02 10.90
C ALA A 152 -5.99 -1.82 11.82
N MET A 153 -6.15 -0.61 11.29
CA MET A 153 -5.95 0.65 12.00
C MET A 153 -7.30 1.27 12.39
N THR A 154 -8.20 0.44 12.93
CA THR A 154 -9.47 0.90 13.49
C THR A 154 -9.26 1.47 14.89
N LEU A 155 -10.24 2.24 15.39
CA LEU A 155 -10.21 2.73 16.78
C LEU A 155 -10.05 1.61 17.82
N THR A 156 -10.51 0.40 17.51
CA THR A 156 -10.40 -0.78 18.38
C THR A 156 -9.06 -1.52 18.28
N GLN A 157 -8.16 -1.12 17.38
CA GLN A 157 -6.85 -1.74 17.12
C GLN A 157 -5.71 -0.73 17.02
N LEU A 158 -5.89 0.43 17.66
CA LEU A 158 -4.90 1.49 17.77
C LEU A 158 -4.56 1.76 19.24
N PHE A 159 -3.45 2.49 19.44
CA PHE A 159 -2.99 2.92 20.77
C PHE A 159 -2.84 1.76 21.77
N SER A 160 -3.39 1.88 22.97
CA SER A 160 -3.34 0.88 24.05
C SER A 160 -4.10 -0.41 23.75
N LEU A 161 -4.87 -0.44 22.65
CA LEU A 161 -5.60 -1.62 22.19
C LEU A 161 -4.80 -2.44 21.16
N ARG A 162 -3.58 -2.00 20.81
CA ARG A 162 -2.70 -2.66 19.83
C ARG A 162 -1.49 -3.32 20.51
N PRO A 163 -1.22 -4.62 20.29
CA PRO A 163 -1.95 -5.56 19.42
C PRO A 163 -3.29 -6.01 20.00
N VAL A 164 -3.40 -6.07 21.33
CA VAL A 164 -4.61 -6.37 22.09
C VAL A 164 -4.57 -5.60 23.43
N PRO A 165 -5.72 -5.36 24.08
CA PRO A 165 -5.78 -4.69 25.38
C PRO A 165 -4.88 -5.37 26.42
N GLY A 166 -4.11 -4.57 27.16
CA GLY A 166 -3.21 -5.04 28.21
C GLY A 166 -1.81 -5.46 27.73
N TRP A 167 -1.54 -5.44 26.42
CA TRP A 167 -0.26 -5.88 25.84
C TRP A 167 0.36 -4.84 24.88
N ALA A 168 -0.01 -3.57 25.04
CA ALA A 168 0.50 -2.47 24.21
C ALA A 168 1.89 -1.98 24.62
N ASP A 169 2.47 -2.53 25.69
CA ASP A 169 3.78 -2.19 26.24
C ASP A 169 4.91 -3.04 25.64
N HIS A 170 4.70 -3.65 24.46
CA HIS A 170 5.67 -4.49 23.74
C HIS A 170 6.05 -5.82 24.42
N ARG A 171 5.67 -6.09 25.67
CA ARG A 171 5.88 -7.39 26.32
C ARG A 171 4.87 -8.41 25.80
N THR A 172 5.13 -9.68 26.08
CA THR A 172 4.20 -10.78 25.83
C THR A 172 4.02 -11.65 27.08
N PRO A 173 3.01 -12.53 27.14
CA PRO A 173 2.85 -13.47 28.25
C PRO A 173 4.04 -14.43 28.43
N ILE A 174 4.95 -14.50 27.45
CA ILE A 174 6.14 -15.34 27.48
C ILE A 174 7.31 -14.46 27.93
N PRO A 175 7.93 -14.74 29.09
CA PRO A 175 9.07 -13.98 29.57
C PRO A 175 10.21 -13.96 28.54
N GLY A 176 10.78 -12.79 28.30
CA GLY A 176 11.87 -12.60 27.33
C GLY A 176 11.43 -12.50 25.87
N LEU A 177 10.13 -12.59 25.56
CA LEU A 177 9.58 -12.38 24.22
C LEU A 177 8.87 -11.03 24.11
N TYR A 178 9.26 -10.24 23.10
CA TYR A 178 8.77 -8.88 22.87
C TYR A 178 8.28 -8.68 21.43
N LEU A 179 7.36 -7.73 21.25
CA LEU A 179 6.82 -7.33 19.96
C LEU A 179 7.44 -6.01 19.49
N CYS A 180 8.16 -6.04 18.38
CA CYS A 180 8.89 -4.89 17.84
C CYS A 180 8.42 -4.43 16.44
N GLY A 181 7.44 -5.12 15.85
CA GLY A 181 6.99 -4.92 14.48
C GLY A 181 5.76 -4.01 14.33
N ALA A 182 5.31 -3.85 13.09
CA ALA A 182 4.14 -3.05 12.71
C ALA A 182 2.84 -3.47 13.43
N ALA A 183 2.74 -4.73 13.85
CA ALA A 183 1.62 -5.24 14.65
C ALA A 183 1.55 -4.66 16.08
N SER A 184 2.61 -3.99 16.56
CA SER A 184 2.66 -3.36 17.89
C SER A 184 2.39 -1.86 17.85
N HIS A 185 2.14 -1.25 19.01
CA HIS A 185 2.00 0.20 19.16
C HIS A 185 3.31 0.91 18.74
N PRO A 186 3.30 2.06 18.03
CA PRO A 186 2.14 2.89 17.63
C PRO A 186 1.40 2.43 16.37
N GLY A 187 1.97 1.54 15.56
CA GLY A 187 1.38 1.09 14.31
C GLY A 187 2.42 0.79 13.24
N GLY A 188 1.96 0.37 12.07
CA GLY A 188 2.87 0.05 10.97
C GLY A 188 3.40 1.26 10.21
N GLY A 189 4.22 0.96 9.21
CA GLY A 189 5.04 1.93 8.48
C GLY A 189 6.53 1.78 8.82
N VAL A 190 7.39 2.42 8.03
CA VAL A 190 8.85 2.35 8.17
C VAL A 190 9.37 3.45 9.11
N MET A 191 8.73 3.59 10.29
CA MET A 191 9.06 4.65 11.25
C MET A 191 10.11 4.25 12.28
N GLY A 192 10.38 2.95 12.46
CA GLY A 192 11.33 2.44 13.45
C GLY A 192 10.89 2.54 14.92
N ILE A 193 9.77 3.20 15.21
CA ILE A 193 9.29 3.45 16.58
C ILE A 193 8.95 2.16 17.33
N CYS A 194 8.27 1.20 16.69
CA CYS A 194 7.94 -0.07 17.33
C CYS A 194 9.20 -0.81 17.82
N GLY A 195 10.25 -0.82 17.00
CA GLY A 195 11.54 -1.41 17.35
C GLY A 195 12.24 -0.68 18.48
N ARG A 196 12.26 0.66 18.41
CA ARG A 196 12.82 1.51 19.48
C ARG A 196 12.11 1.26 20.81
N ASN A 197 10.78 1.25 20.83
CA ASN A 197 10.02 1.07 22.06
C ASN A 197 10.23 -0.32 22.65
N ALA A 198 10.18 -1.38 21.83
CA ALA A 198 10.48 -2.73 22.30
C ALA A 198 11.90 -2.84 22.89
N ALA A 199 12.89 -2.22 22.26
CA ALA A 199 14.25 -2.17 22.79
C ALA A 199 14.34 -1.47 24.15
N GLN A 200 13.56 -0.40 24.37
CA GLN A 200 13.50 0.27 25.68
C GLN A 200 12.90 -0.62 26.76
N GLU A 201 11.88 -1.42 26.45
CA GLU A 201 11.30 -2.36 27.42
C GLU A 201 12.24 -3.52 27.72
N ILE A 202 12.95 -4.04 26.70
CA ILE A 202 14.01 -5.03 26.89
C ILE A 202 15.07 -4.49 27.86
N LEU A 203 15.57 -3.27 27.63
CA LEU A 203 16.59 -2.65 28.49
C LEU A 203 16.13 -2.46 29.94
N ARG A 204 14.83 -2.28 30.19
CA ARG A 204 14.26 -2.17 31.56
C ARG A 204 14.14 -3.51 32.26
N ASP A 205 13.98 -4.57 31.50
CA ASP A 205 13.84 -5.93 32.03
C ASP A 205 15.19 -6.65 32.15
N LEU A 206 16.27 -6.06 31.60
CA LEU A 206 17.63 -6.53 31.83
C LEU A 206 18.04 -6.29 33.30
N PRO A 207 18.76 -7.26 33.90
CA PRO A 207 19.20 -7.18 35.30
C PRO A 207 20.26 -6.11 35.57
#